data_AF-A0A956Q7E8-F1
#
_entry.id   AF-A0A956Q7E8-F1
#
_cell.length_a   1.000
_cell.length_b   1.000
_cell.length_c   1.000
_cell.angle_alpha   90.00
_cell.angle_beta   90.00
_cell.angle_gamma   90.00
#
_symmetry.space_group_name_H-M   'P 1'
#
loop_
_entity.id
_entity.type
_entity.pdbx_description
1 polymer ?
#
loop_
_entity_poly.entity_id
_entity_poly.type
_entity_poly.pdbx_seq_one_letter_code
_entity_poly.pdbx_strand_id
1 'polypeptide(L)' 'DSRVAILEINTIPGMTDLSDLPAQCAAMGMDYDTLVQTLLMSAVYKPVNVSRQAVSHA' A
#
# COMPACT_ATOMS: atom_id res chain seq x y z
N ASP A 1 9.97 -17.87 -25.45
CA ASP A 1 8.52 -17.70 -25.30
C ASP A 1 8.31 -16.59 -24.29
N SER A 2 8.01 -15.36 -24.73
CA SER A 2 8.04 -14.13 -23.91
C SER A 2 6.83 -14.00 -22.98
N ARG A 3 6.52 -15.07 -22.24
CA ARG A 3 5.36 -15.13 -21.36
C ARG A 3 5.71 -14.56 -19.98
N VAL A 4 4.85 -13.70 -19.47
CA VAL A 4 4.91 -13.17 -18.10
C VAL A 4 3.82 -13.85 -17.28
N ALA A 5 4.15 -14.28 -16.06
CA ALA A 5 3.21 -14.85 -15.10
C ALA A 5 3.35 -14.13 -13.75
N ILE A 6 2.22 -13.93 -13.06
CA ILE A 6 2.20 -13.41 -11.68
C ILE A 6 2.33 -14.60 -10.74
N LEU A 7 3.36 -14.61 -9.91
CA LEU A 7 3.62 -15.70 -8.96
C LEU A 7 2.96 -15.43 -7.60
N GLU A 8 3.06 -14.20 -7.10
CA GLU A 8 2.53 -13.80 -5.80
C GLU A 8 2.17 -12.32 -5.74
N ILE A 9 1.40 -11.95 -4.72
CA ILE A 9 1.08 -10.57 -4.37
C ILE A 9 1.27 -10.44 -2.85
N ASN A 10 2.29 -9.70 -2.41
CA ASN A 10 2.58 -9.48 -1.00
C ASN A 10 1.88 -8.20 -0.51
N THR A 11 0.87 -8.34 0.35
CA THR A 11 0.12 -7.19 0.90
C THR A 11 0.82 -6.53 2.08
N ILE A 12 1.85 -7.17 2.64
CA ILE A 12 2.74 -6.62 3.68
C ILE A 12 4.18 -6.91 3.24
N PRO A 13 4.76 -6.07 2.38
CA PRO A 13 6.14 -6.23 1.94
C PRO A 13 7.13 -5.90 3.07
N GLY A 14 8.38 -6.33 2.90
CA GLY A 14 9.49 -5.85 3.73
C GLY A 14 9.69 -4.33 3.57
N MET A 15 10.07 -3.66 4.66
CA MET A 15 10.25 -2.20 4.73
C MET A 15 11.60 -1.80 5.33
N THR A 16 12.60 -2.68 5.32
CA THR A 16 13.98 -2.32 5.73
C THR A 16 14.74 -1.74 4.54
N ASP A 17 15.92 -1.15 4.80
CA ASP A 17 16.76 -0.52 3.76
C ASP A 17 17.13 -1.46 2.60
N LEU A 18 17.18 -2.77 2.84
CA LEU A 18 17.51 -3.79 1.84
C LEU A 18 16.26 -4.49 1.26
N SER A 19 15.06 -4.07 1.65
CA SER A 19 13.81 -4.66 1.14
C SER A 19 13.49 -4.18 -0.27
N ASP A 20 12.86 -5.05 -1.06
CA ASP A 20 12.58 -4.79 -2.48
C ASP A 20 11.76 -3.53 -2.72
N LEU A 21 10.68 -3.32 -1.97
CA LEU A 21 9.80 -2.16 -2.18
C LEU A 21 10.54 -0.82 -1.94
N PRO A 22 11.18 -0.59 -0.77
CA PRO A 22 12.03 0.58 -0.58
C PRO A 22 13.13 0.75 -1.65
N ALA A 23 13.84 -0.32 -2.01
CA ALA A 23 14.91 -0.26 -3.00
C ALA A 23 14.40 0.13 -4.40
N GLN A 24 13.25 -0.41 -4.82
CA GLN A 24 12.61 -0.07 -6.09
C GLN A 24 12.10 1.37 -6.10
N CYS A 25 11.52 1.86 -5.00
CA CYS A 25 11.14 3.27 -4.85
C CYS A 25 12.35 4.21 -4.97
N ALA A 26 13.45 3.88 -4.29
CA ALA A 26 14.68 4.65 -4.36
C ALA A 26 15.26 4.69 -5.79
N ALA A 27 15.22 3.57 -6.52
CA ALA A 27 15.62 3.51 -7.93
C ALA A 27 14.74 4.39 -8.85
N MET A 28 13.50 4.66 -8.45
CA MET A 28 12.58 5.60 -9.10
C MET A 28 12.71 7.05 -8.58
N GLY A 29 13.66 7.32 -7.68
CA GLY A 29 13.89 8.65 -7.10
C GLY A 29 12.96 9.03 -5.94
N MET A 30 12.24 8.07 -5.36
CA MET A 30 11.41 8.26 -4.17
C MET A 30 12.16 7.79 -2.92
N ASP A 31 12.40 8.69 -1.97
CA ASP A 31 13.03 8.33 -0.70
C ASP A 31 12.08 7.58 0.25
N TYR A 32 12.67 6.99 1.29
CA TYR A 32 11.96 6.15 2.25
C TYR A 32 10.85 6.91 2.99
N ASP A 33 11.14 8.15 3.42
CA ASP A 33 10.17 8.96 4.17
C ASP A 33 8.97 9.35 3.30
N THR A 34 9.20 9.67 2.02
CA THR A 34 8.15 9.94 1.04
C THR A 34 7.30 8.70 0.78
N LEU A 35 7.92 7.51 0.68
CA LEU A 35 7.19 6.24 0.55
C LEU A 35 6.28 6.01 1.77
N VAL A 36 6.83 6.12 2.99
CA VAL A 36 6.07 5.94 4.23
C VAL A 36 4.93 6.95 4.33
N GLN A 37 5.19 8.22 4.05
CA GLN A 37 4.16 9.27 4.05
C GLN A 37 3.05 8.96 3.04
N THR A 38 3.41 8.50 1.83
CA THR A 38 2.44 8.11 0.79
C THR A 38 1.54 6.98 1.27
N LEU A 39 2.11 5.93 1.88
CA LEU A 39 1.35 4.81 2.44
C LEU A 39 0.39 5.28 3.54
N LEU A 40 0.86 6.08 4.49
CA LEU A 40 0.02 6.64 5.57
C LEU A 40 -1.14 7.48 5.02
N MET A 41 -0.86 8.37 4.07
CA MET A 41 -1.88 9.20 3.45
C MET A 41 -2.92 8.37 2.69
N SER A 42 -2.50 7.31 2.00
CA SER A 42 -3.42 6.39 1.32
C SER A 42 -4.35 5.63 2.28
N ALA A 43 -3.85 5.31 3.48
CA ALA A 43 -4.65 4.66 4.52
C ALA A 43 -5.71 5.61 5.09
N VAL A 44 -5.35 6.87 5.31
CA VAL A 44 -6.26 7.92 5.80
C VAL A 44 -7.32 8.29 4.75
N TYR A 45 -6.94 8.37 3.48
CA TYR A 45 -7.84 8.76 2.39
C TYR A 45 -8.70 7.63 1.82
N LYS A 46 -8.59 6.41 2.35
CA LYS A 46 -9.48 5.33 1.97
C LYS A 46 -10.89 5.70 2.46
N PRO A 47 -11.87 6.02 1.59
CA PRO A 47 -13.22 6.31 2.07
C PRO A 47 -13.68 5.09 2.86
N VAL A 48 -13.95 5.29 4.15
CA VAL A 48 -14.61 4.29 4.96
C VAL A 48 -15.93 4.03 4.25
N ASN A 49 -16.10 2.84 3.69
CA ASN A 49 -17.43 2.34 3.35
C ASN A 49 -18.15 2.10 4.68
N VAL A 50 -18.63 3.18 5.32
CA VAL A 50 -19.62 3.11 6.39
C VAL A 50 -20.94 2.74 5.72
N SER A 51 -21.09 1.47 5.37
CA SER A 51 -22.39 0.92 5.01
C SER A 51 -23.29 0.99 6.24
N ARG A 52 -24.20 1.96 6.22
CA ARG A 52 -25.41 2.12 7.03
C ARG A 52 -25.71 0.97 8.00
N GLN A 53 -25.54 1.22 9.29
CA GLN A 53 -26.49 0.76 10.30
C GLN A 53 -26.87 1.95 11.19
N ALA A 54 -27.74 2.79 10.65
CA ALA A 54 -28.70 3.54 11.44
C ALA A 54 -30.07 2.91 11.18
N VAL A 55 -30.49 2.03 12.09
CA VAL A 55 -31.90 1.74 12.39
C VAL A 55 -31.93 1.58 13.92
N SER A 56 -32.08 2.66 14.69
CA SER A 56 -33.38 3.22 15.11
C SER A 56 -34.33 2.17 15.68
N HIS A 57 -34.22 1.87 16.97
CA HIS A 57 -35.33 1.51 17.89
C HIS A 57 -34.84 2.07 19.25
N ALA A 58 -35.26 3.23 19.76
CA ALA A 58 -36.61 3.57 20.20
C ALA A 58 -37.27 2.41 20.95
#